data_AF-A0A3B9UC36-F1
#
_entry.id   AF-A0A3B9UC36-F1
#
_cell.length_a   1.000
_cell.length_b   1.000
_cell.length_c   1.000
_cell.angle_alpha   90.00
_cell.angle_beta   90.00
_cell.angle_gamma   90.00
#
_symmetry.space_group_name_H-M   'P 1'
#
loop_
_entity.id
_entity.type
_entity.pdbx_description
1 polymer ?
#
loop_
_entity_poly.entity_id
_entity_poly.type
_entity_poly.pdbx_seq_one_letter_code
_entity_poly.pdbx_strand_id
1 'polypeptide(L)'
;AAGHYGDAAFWMDDKVGFVTSSHYASELPSWIQAFNTAHSPASYLKGSWERLMAPSVYESFTGPDERPFEGKLRGASSGSFPYDLAALGAGNPGLIRYTPMGNQILIDVALAAVDAENLGRGTHTDVLAISFSTPDHLGHLMGPRAQEMMDVYLRLDLQLGQLFDALDARLGRGNYYVSLTADHGSCDNPNQAALDGFAVQNWSGKELKAQFSALISSVELDEPEILHIGNDQIHLKSSDDDDWELVREAIMKHPAVQMAWTADEIRNSCDPKATQRRNAFDARSGQVFYELKSGHIDYGEEGCDHGSGHVYDTHVPVVFMGPGIRPDAARWERVHPRDIAPTWSMLLGIALPSSATGDPLPLR
;
A
#
# COMPACT_ATOMS: atom_id res chain seq x y z
N ALA A 1 -1.08 -12.37 -0.08
CA ALA A 1 -0.84 -12.82 -1.47
C ALA A 1 -0.85 -14.35 -1.64
N ALA A 2 -0.26 -15.14 -0.73
CA ALA A 2 -0.13 -16.60 -0.89
C ALA A 2 -1.45 -17.41 -0.92
N GLY A 3 -2.57 -16.83 -0.49
CA GLY A 3 -3.86 -17.53 -0.42
C GLY A 3 -3.93 -18.51 0.77
N HIS A 4 -5.05 -19.23 0.89
CA HIS A 4 -5.29 -20.13 2.02
C HIS A 4 -4.39 -21.38 2.02
N TYR A 5 -3.96 -21.81 0.84
CA TYR A 5 -3.21 -23.05 0.60
C TYR A 5 -1.89 -22.83 -0.15
N GLY A 6 -1.33 -21.62 -0.09
CA GLY A 6 0.01 -21.39 -0.65
C GLY A 6 1.06 -22.21 0.10
N ASP A 7 2.08 -22.70 -0.60
CA ASP A 7 3.13 -23.53 -0.01
C ASP A 7 3.90 -22.81 1.10
N ALA A 8 4.05 -21.48 0.97
CA ALA A 8 4.63 -20.63 2.00
C ALA A 8 4.21 -19.17 1.88
N ALA A 9 4.32 -18.45 3.00
CA ALA A 9 4.34 -16.99 3.03
C ALA A 9 5.43 -16.53 4.00
N PHE A 10 6.25 -15.58 3.57
CA PHE A 10 7.31 -15.00 4.38
C PHE A 10 7.14 -13.49 4.51
N TRP A 11 7.43 -12.95 5.69
CA TRP A 11 7.49 -11.51 5.94
C TRP A 11 8.71 -11.17 6.79
N MET A 12 9.21 -9.96 6.63
CA MET A 12 10.41 -9.51 7.32
C MET A 12 10.09 -9.09 8.76
N ASP A 13 10.79 -9.70 9.71
CA ASP A 13 11.00 -9.21 11.07
C ASP A 13 12.30 -8.41 11.16
N ASP A 14 12.28 -7.29 11.88
CA ASP A 14 13.41 -6.35 11.94
C ASP A 14 14.66 -6.95 12.58
N LYS A 15 14.51 -7.96 13.45
CA LYS A 15 15.62 -8.52 14.23
C LYS A 15 16.15 -9.81 13.63
N VAL A 16 15.27 -10.68 13.16
CA VAL A 16 15.65 -12.05 12.76
C VAL A 16 15.57 -12.31 11.26
N GLY A 17 15.15 -11.33 10.46
CA GLY A 17 15.00 -11.48 9.00
C GLY A 17 13.64 -12.04 8.63
N PHE A 18 13.54 -12.88 7.59
CA PHE A 18 12.26 -13.41 7.13
C PHE A 18 11.73 -14.53 8.02
N VAL A 19 10.46 -14.43 8.39
CA VAL A 19 9.76 -15.41 9.23
C VAL A 19 8.47 -15.88 8.55
N THR A 20 7.86 -16.94 9.08
CA THR A 20 6.53 -17.45 8.68
C THR A 20 5.70 -17.78 9.92
N SER A 21 4.48 -18.27 9.75
CA SER A 21 3.64 -18.78 10.85
C SER A 21 3.40 -20.28 10.72
N SER A 22 2.93 -20.86 11.83
CA SER A 22 2.50 -22.26 11.90
C SER A 22 1.32 -22.61 10.99
N HIS A 23 0.70 -21.63 10.33
CA HIS A 23 -0.25 -21.88 9.24
C HIS A 23 0.44 -22.51 8.02
N TYR A 24 1.66 -22.07 7.69
CA TYR A 24 2.38 -22.50 6.50
C TYR A 24 3.41 -23.59 6.81
N ALA A 25 4.14 -23.46 7.91
CA ALA A 25 5.17 -24.43 8.29
C ALA A 25 5.34 -24.53 9.80
N SER A 26 5.56 -25.74 10.33
CA SER A 26 5.84 -25.96 11.75
C SER A 26 7.20 -25.40 12.18
N GLU A 27 8.14 -25.30 11.23
CA GLU A 27 9.48 -24.75 11.40
C GLU A 27 9.84 -23.90 10.19
N LEU A 28 10.73 -22.92 10.37
CA LEU A 28 11.21 -22.09 9.28
C LEU A 28 12.03 -22.94 8.30
N PRO A 29 11.79 -22.90 6.97
CA PRO A 29 12.55 -23.69 6.02
C PRO A 29 14.05 -23.45 6.12
N SER A 30 14.86 -24.50 5.93
CA SER A 30 16.32 -24.44 6.10
C SER A 30 16.99 -23.41 5.20
N TRP A 31 16.47 -23.20 3.98
CA TRP A 31 16.98 -22.19 3.07
C TRP A 31 16.69 -20.76 3.53
N ILE A 32 15.55 -20.51 4.20
CA ILE A 32 15.28 -19.21 4.84
C ILE A 32 16.19 -19.01 6.05
N GLN A 33 16.42 -20.04 6.86
CA GLN A 33 17.37 -19.96 7.98
C GLN A 33 18.78 -19.61 7.49
N ALA A 34 19.22 -20.25 6.41
CA ALA A 34 20.49 -19.96 5.75
C ALA A 34 20.50 -18.53 5.17
N PHE A 35 19.42 -18.11 4.52
CA PHE A 35 19.27 -16.75 4.01
C PHE A 35 19.39 -15.72 5.14
N ASN A 36 18.61 -15.83 6.22
CA ASN A 36 18.66 -14.91 7.35
C ASN A 36 20.03 -14.86 8.04
N THR A 37 20.75 -15.98 8.05
CA THR A 37 22.13 -16.04 8.59
C THR A 37 23.10 -15.23 7.73
N ALA A 38 22.95 -15.28 6.41
CA ALA A 38 23.81 -14.55 5.47
C ALA A 38 23.36 -13.10 5.22
N HIS A 39 22.06 -12.83 5.34
CA HIS A 39 21.37 -11.63 4.90
C HIS A 39 20.44 -11.09 5.99
N SER A 40 21.01 -10.56 7.08
CA SER A 40 20.21 -9.87 8.11
C SER A 40 19.82 -8.46 7.65
N PRO A 41 18.68 -7.89 8.11
CA PRO A 41 18.31 -6.51 7.80
C PRO A 41 19.45 -5.49 8.10
N ALA A 42 20.12 -5.65 9.24
CA ALA A 42 21.27 -4.82 9.61
C ALA A 42 22.43 -4.93 8.60
N SER A 43 22.61 -6.08 7.95
CA SER A 43 23.71 -6.30 7.00
C SER A 43 23.55 -5.53 5.68
N TYR A 44 22.36 -5.00 5.39
CA TYR A 44 22.12 -4.15 4.21
C TYR A 44 22.27 -2.66 4.52
N LEU A 45 22.14 -2.26 5.79
CA LEU A 45 22.31 -0.87 6.23
C LEU A 45 23.80 -0.54 6.38
N LYS A 46 24.50 -0.50 5.24
CA LYS A 46 25.93 -0.21 5.16
C LYS A 46 26.17 1.05 4.32
N GLY A 47 27.16 1.84 4.71
CA GLY A 47 27.56 3.04 3.97
C GLY A 47 26.50 4.13 3.98
N SER A 48 26.53 4.98 2.96
CA SER A 48 25.63 6.13 2.82
C SER A 48 24.58 5.89 1.75
N TRP A 49 23.35 6.32 2.02
CA TRP A 49 22.34 6.53 1.00
C TRP A 49 22.48 7.95 0.45
N GLU A 50 22.84 8.01 -0.83
CA GLU A 50 22.96 9.24 -1.60
C GLU A 50 22.01 9.20 -2.79
N ARG A 51 21.68 10.39 -3.32
CA ARG A 51 20.95 10.54 -4.58
C ARG A 51 21.64 9.76 -5.70
N LEU A 52 20.86 8.97 -6.43
CA LEU A 52 21.32 8.23 -7.60
C LEU A 52 21.70 9.17 -8.76
N MET A 53 20.96 10.26 -8.93
CA MET A 53 21.19 11.27 -9.98
C MET A 53 21.76 12.58 -9.41
N ALA A 54 22.12 13.52 -10.29
CA ALA A 54 22.60 14.83 -9.88
C ALA A 54 21.52 15.62 -9.10
N PRO A 55 21.89 16.42 -8.07
CA PRO A 55 20.96 17.20 -7.26
C PRO A 55 19.94 18.03 -8.06
N SER A 56 20.40 18.67 -9.15
CA SER A 56 19.55 19.51 -10.00
C SER A 56 18.42 18.75 -10.69
N VAL A 57 18.55 17.44 -10.87
CA VAL A 57 17.47 16.60 -11.42
C VAL A 57 16.35 16.52 -10.41
N TYR A 58 16.64 16.13 -9.17
CA TYR A 58 15.64 16.07 -8.10
C TYR A 58 14.99 17.43 -7.88
N GLU A 59 15.80 18.50 -7.75
CA GLU A 59 15.30 19.86 -7.56
C GLU A 59 14.31 20.30 -8.64
N SER A 60 14.47 19.83 -9.89
CA SER A 60 13.56 20.16 -10.99
C SER A 60 12.19 19.46 -10.93
N PHE A 61 12.08 18.33 -10.22
CA PHE A 61 10.83 17.56 -10.10
C PHE A 61 10.15 17.71 -8.74
N THR A 62 10.95 17.75 -7.67
CA THR A 62 10.45 17.74 -6.29
C THR A 62 10.69 19.06 -5.56
N GLY A 63 11.55 19.94 -6.08
CA GLY A 63 12.00 21.13 -5.36
C GLY A 63 13.13 20.81 -4.35
N PRO A 64 13.35 21.66 -3.34
CA PRO A 64 14.46 21.51 -2.39
C PRO A 64 14.37 20.20 -1.61
N ASP A 65 15.51 19.77 -1.07
CA ASP A 65 15.67 18.46 -0.42
C ASP A 65 14.91 18.36 0.90
N GLU A 66 15.10 19.34 1.78
CA GLU A 66 14.36 19.43 3.05
C GLU A 66 13.22 20.43 2.88
N ARG A 67 11.97 19.97 3.03
CA ARG A 67 10.75 20.79 2.94
C ARG A 67 9.90 20.68 4.22
N PRO A 68 9.00 21.66 4.43
CA PRO A 68 7.96 21.50 5.44
C PRO A 68 7.15 20.22 5.21
N PHE A 69 6.68 19.62 6.30
CA PHE A 69 5.80 18.45 6.29
C PHE A 69 6.44 17.13 5.81
N GLU A 70 7.77 17.08 5.70
CA GLU A 70 8.51 15.83 5.58
C GLU A 70 8.93 15.34 6.97
N GLY A 71 8.59 14.09 7.30
CA GLY A 71 9.15 13.42 8.45
C GLY A 71 10.62 13.06 8.25
N LYS A 72 11.30 12.66 9.33
CA LYS A 72 12.73 12.35 9.32
C LYS A 72 12.99 10.88 9.59
N LEU A 73 13.99 10.31 8.92
CA LEU A 73 14.50 8.99 9.29
C LEU A 73 14.90 9.00 10.77
N ARG A 74 14.53 7.96 11.50
CA ARG A 74 14.80 7.88 12.94
C ARG A 74 16.30 8.00 13.21
N GLY A 75 16.69 9.02 13.98
CA GLY A 75 18.08 9.31 14.33
C GLY A 75 18.78 10.30 13.40
N ALA A 76 18.18 10.67 12.27
CA ALA A 76 18.71 11.70 11.39
C ALA A 76 18.47 13.11 11.97
N SER A 77 19.41 14.01 11.73
CA SER A 77 19.30 15.43 12.14
C SER A 77 18.48 16.27 11.16
N SER A 78 18.42 15.86 9.89
CA SER A 78 17.69 16.54 8.80
C SER A 78 16.89 15.54 7.96
N GLY A 79 15.90 16.04 7.23
CA GLY A 79 15.21 15.33 6.15
C GLY A 79 15.90 15.64 4.82
N SER A 80 17.19 15.31 4.70
CA SER A 80 17.96 15.63 3.49
C SER A 80 19.06 14.62 3.27
N PHE A 81 19.45 14.42 2.01
CA PHE A 81 20.62 13.65 1.64
C PHE A 81 21.94 14.32 2.07
N PRO A 82 23.01 13.54 2.31
CA PRO A 82 23.04 12.07 2.35
C PRO A 82 22.73 11.50 3.75
N TYR A 83 22.28 10.24 3.79
CA TYR A 83 22.04 9.51 5.04
C TYR A 83 23.12 8.47 5.31
N ASP A 84 23.83 8.56 6.43
CA ASP A 84 24.74 7.50 6.89
C ASP A 84 23.93 6.32 7.44
N LEU A 85 23.65 5.33 6.59
CA LEU A 85 22.84 4.17 6.96
C LEU A 85 23.52 3.28 7.99
N ALA A 86 24.87 3.24 7.99
CA ALA A 86 25.59 2.48 8.99
C ALA A 86 25.42 3.08 10.39
N ALA A 87 25.50 4.41 10.50
CA ALA A 87 25.26 5.11 11.76
C ALA A 87 23.79 5.06 12.18
N LEU A 88 22.86 5.37 11.27
CA LEU A 88 21.42 5.40 11.56
C LEU A 88 20.84 4.01 11.84
N GLY A 89 21.38 2.97 11.19
CA GLY A 89 20.98 1.58 11.36
C GLY A 89 21.57 0.91 12.60
N ALA A 90 22.57 1.52 13.25
CA ALA A 90 23.21 0.94 14.43
C ALA A 90 22.21 0.79 15.58
N GLY A 91 21.86 -0.46 15.90
CA GLY A 91 20.82 -0.77 16.90
C GLY A 91 19.38 -0.52 16.43
N ASN A 92 19.18 -0.14 15.16
CA ASN A 92 17.88 0.11 14.54
C ASN A 92 17.76 -0.56 13.16
N PRO A 93 17.80 -1.89 13.07
CA PRO A 93 17.72 -2.60 11.80
C PRO A 93 16.41 -2.38 11.04
N GLY A 94 15.32 -2.02 11.74
CA GLY A 94 14.03 -1.67 11.13
C GLY A 94 14.08 -0.43 10.23
N LEU A 95 15.14 0.38 10.30
CA LEU A 95 15.38 1.49 9.37
C LEU A 95 15.34 1.04 7.91
N ILE A 96 15.73 -0.21 7.62
CA ILE A 96 15.78 -0.76 6.27
C ILE A 96 14.47 -0.57 5.50
N ARG A 97 13.31 -0.60 6.19
CA ARG A 97 11.98 -0.43 5.61
C ARG A 97 11.81 0.90 4.89
N TYR A 98 12.50 1.94 5.35
CA TYR A 98 12.44 3.31 4.84
C TYR A 98 13.58 3.64 3.86
N THR A 99 14.27 2.62 3.35
CA THR A 99 15.43 2.80 2.46
C THR A 99 15.32 1.89 1.25
N PRO A 100 16.00 2.19 0.12
CA PRO A 100 16.03 1.31 -1.06
C PRO A 100 16.52 -0.13 -0.76
N MET A 101 17.20 -0.33 0.37
CA MET A 101 17.67 -1.64 0.80
C MET A 101 16.54 -2.58 1.23
N GLY A 102 15.38 -2.06 1.63
CA GLY A 102 14.18 -2.86 1.91
C GLY A 102 13.63 -3.55 0.67
N ASN A 103 13.70 -2.89 -0.49
CA ASN A 103 13.40 -3.52 -1.78
C ASN A 103 14.47 -4.54 -2.18
N GLN A 104 15.76 -4.25 -1.91
CA GLN A 104 16.86 -5.14 -2.29
C GLN A 104 16.79 -6.48 -1.56
N ILE A 105 16.66 -6.46 -0.23
CA ILE A 105 16.60 -7.69 0.58
C ILE A 105 15.38 -8.56 0.20
N LEU A 106 14.27 -7.92 -0.22
CA LEU A 106 13.09 -8.60 -0.72
C LEU A 106 13.35 -9.31 -2.07
N ILE A 107 14.07 -8.66 -2.99
CA ILE A 107 14.48 -9.28 -4.26
C ILE A 107 15.42 -10.45 -4.01
N ASP A 108 16.39 -10.28 -3.11
CA ASP A 108 17.38 -11.32 -2.81
C ASP A 108 16.71 -12.57 -2.23
N VAL A 109 15.75 -12.42 -1.30
CA VAL A 109 15.00 -13.57 -0.76
C VAL A 109 14.06 -14.17 -1.80
N ALA A 110 13.46 -13.36 -2.69
CA ALA A 110 12.59 -13.85 -3.75
C ALA A 110 13.38 -14.72 -4.75
N LEU A 111 14.59 -14.31 -5.12
CA LEU A 111 15.48 -15.10 -5.96
C LEU A 111 15.97 -16.37 -5.25
N ALA A 112 16.25 -16.29 -3.94
CA ALA A 112 16.55 -17.47 -3.14
C ALA A 112 15.38 -18.46 -3.12
N ALA A 113 14.14 -17.97 -3.03
CA ALA A 113 12.93 -18.79 -3.09
C ALA A 113 12.78 -19.50 -4.44
N VAL A 114 13.01 -18.77 -5.56
CA VAL A 114 12.98 -19.37 -6.91
C VAL A 114 13.95 -20.55 -7.02
N ASP A 115 15.15 -20.40 -6.48
CA ASP A 115 16.17 -21.45 -6.53
C ASP A 115 15.88 -22.61 -5.56
N ALA A 116 15.47 -22.32 -4.33
CA ALA A 116 15.26 -23.31 -3.29
C ALA A 116 14.00 -24.16 -3.51
N GLU A 117 12.92 -23.52 -3.98
CA GLU A 117 11.62 -24.17 -4.21
C GLU A 117 11.45 -24.66 -5.67
N ASN A 118 12.49 -24.50 -6.51
CA ASN A 118 12.48 -24.87 -7.93
C ASN A 118 11.31 -24.25 -8.73
N LEU A 119 10.92 -23.02 -8.38
CA LEU A 119 9.79 -22.34 -9.02
C LEU A 119 10.06 -22.16 -10.52
N GLY A 120 9.08 -22.50 -11.35
CA GLY A 120 9.12 -22.38 -12.81
C GLY A 120 9.97 -23.43 -13.51
N ARG A 121 10.48 -24.46 -12.80
CA ARG A 121 11.29 -25.55 -13.38
C ARG A 121 10.51 -26.85 -13.57
N GLY A 122 9.29 -26.92 -13.06
CA GLY A 122 8.41 -28.08 -13.15
C GLY A 122 7.57 -28.14 -14.43
N THR A 123 6.58 -29.03 -14.42
CA THR A 123 5.56 -29.15 -15.49
C THR A 123 4.26 -28.42 -15.16
N HIS A 124 4.17 -27.86 -13.95
CA HIS A 124 3.03 -27.06 -13.48
C HIS A 124 3.44 -25.59 -13.40
N THR A 125 2.45 -24.70 -13.45
CA THR A 125 2.66 -23.27 -13.25
C THR A 125 2.77 -22.97 -11.77
N ASP A 126 3.88 -22.36 -11.36
CA ASP A 126 4.09 -21.84 -10.02
C ASP A 126 3.73 -20.35 -9.95
N VAL A 127 3.44 -19.86 -8.74
CA VAL A 127 3.11 -18.44 -8.51
C VAL A 127 4.04 -17.88 -7.43
N LEU A 128 4.77 -16.82 -7.78
CA LEU A 128 5.55 -16.02 -6.85
C LEU A 128 4.93 -14.63 -6.73
N ALA A 129 4.57 -14.23 -5.50
CA ALA A 129 4.04 -12.91 -5.22
C ALA A 129 5.03 -12.12 -4.36
N ILE A 130 5.39 -10.91 -4.82
CA ILE A 130 6.36 -10.02 -4.19
C ILE A 130 5.65 -8.69 -3.92
N SER A 131 5.78 -8.15 -2.70
CA SER A 131 5.16 -6.90 -2.28
C SER A 131 6.22 -5.92 -1.80
N PHE A 132 6.53 -4.90 -2.61
CA PHE A 132 7.51 -3.87 -2.28
C PHE A 132 6.91 -2.82 -1.33
N SER A 133 7.19 -2.95 -0.03
CA SER A 133 6.60 -2.07 1.01
C SER A 133 7.40 -0.81 1.32
N THR A 134 8.62 -0.66 0.79
CA THR A 134 9.44 0.54 1.06
C THR A 134 8.79 1.83 0.56
N PRO A 135 8.17 1.90 -0.64
CA PRO A 135 7.46 3.10 -1.08
C PRO A 135 6.35 3.52 -0.11
N ASP A 136 5.59 2.58 0.44
CA ASP A 136 4.53 2.85 1.41
C ASP A 136 5.10 3.41 2.74
N HIS A 137 6.04 2.69 3.35
CA HIS A 137 6.68 3.13 4.59
C HIS A 137 7.31 4.52 4.49
N LEU A 138 8.02 4.78 3.38
CA LEU A 138 8.66 6.07 3.17
C LEU A 138 7.65 7.17 2.82
N GLY A 139 6.59 6.84 2.07
CA GLY A 139 5.51 7.76 1.71
C GLY A 139 4.73 8.23 2.94
N HIS A 140 4.46 7.32 3.87
CA HIS A 140 3.86 7.68 5.16
C HIS A 140 4.71 8.63 5.98
N LEU A 141 6.03 8.51 5.88
CA LEU A 141 6.96 9.35 6.64
C LEU A 141 7.17 10.72 5.98
N MET A 142 7.45 10.75 4.68
CA MET A 142 7.95 11.96 3.99
C MET A 142 6.96 12.53 2.96
N GLY A 143 5.96 11.76 2.54
CA GLY A 143 5.01 12.16 1.50
C GLY A 143 5.55 11.94 0.08
N PRO A 144 4.67 12.03 -0.94
CA PRO A 144 5.01 11.62 -2.31
C PRO A 144 6.00 12.56 -3.00
N ARG A 145 6.13 13.80 -2.52
CA ARG A 145 6.95 14.81 -3.19
C ARG A 145 8.42 14.78 -2.76
N ALA A 146 8.83 13.97 -1.78
CA ALA A 146 10.18 13.99 -1.20
C ALA A 146 11.26 13.51 -2.20
N GLN A 147 12.49 14.02 -2.10
CA GLN A 147 13.60 13.56 -2.96
C GLN A 147 13.90 12.07 -2.71
N GLU A 148 13.75 11.63 -1.47
CA GLU A 148 13.91 10.25 -1.02
C GLU A 148 12.91 9.32 -1.69
N MET A 149 11.66 9.76 -1.85
CA MET A 149 10.63 9.00 -2.56
C MET A 149 10.99 8.84 -4.04
N MET A 150 11.40 9.92 -4.70
CA MET A 150 11.89 9.86 -6.08
C MET A 150 13.09 8.91 -6.21
N ASP A 151 14.05 8.98 -5.29
CA ASP A 151 15.23 8.11 -5.31
C ASP A 151 14.88 6.63 -5.10
N VAL A 152 13.93 6.33 -4.21
CA VAL A 152 13.41 4.96 -4.01
C VAL A 152 12.81 4.41 -5.31
N TYR A 153 12.01 5.20 -6.05
CA TYR A 153 11.45 4.74 -7.31
C TYR A 153 12.50 4.59 -8.42
N LEU A 154 13.45 5.51 -8.53
CA LEU A 154 14.57 5.40 -9.48
C LEU A 154 15.41 4.14 -9.23
N ARG A 155 15.63 3.79 -7.96
CA ARG A 155 16.35 2.56 -7.58
C ARG A 155 15.47 1.33 -7.75
N LEU A 156 14.18 1.41 -7.46
CA LEU A 156 13.24 0.32 -7.68
C LEU A 156 13.19 -0.07 -9.16
N ASP A 157 13.23 0.89 -10.09
CA ASP A 157 13.36 0.62 -11.52
C ASP A 157 14.59 -0.23 -11.85
N LEU A 158 15.78 0.19 -11.38
CA LEU A 158 17.01 -0.59 -11.56
C LEU A 158 16.94 -1.97 -10.90
N GLN A 159 16.34 -2.06 -9.73
CA GLN A 159 16.18 -3.28 -8.95
C GLN A 159 15.21 -4.26 -9.62
N LEU A 160 14.12 -3.78 -10.21
CA LEU A 160 13.22 -4.59 -11.03
C LEU A 160 13.95 -5.12 -12.27
N GLY A 161 14.80 -4.30 -12.90
CA GLY A 161 15.71 -4.75 -13.96
C GLY A 161 16.58 -5.92 -13.51
N GLN A 162 17.22 -5.82 -12.34
CA GLN A 162 18.03 -6.91 -11.77
C GLN A 162 17.20 -8.17 -11.50
N LEU A 163 15.99 -8.03 -10.97
CA LEU A 163 15.07 -9.15 -10.74
C LEU A 163 14.73 -9.84 -12.07
N PHE A 164 14.36 -9.10 -13.11
CA PHE A 164 13.99 -9.69 -14.40
C PHE A 164 15.18 -10.30 -15.12
N ASP A 165 16.37 -9.70 -15.07
CA ASP A 165 17.60 -10.30 -15.61
C ASP A 165 17.93 -11.62 -14.90
N ALA A 166 17.73 -11.66 -13.57
CA ALA A 166 17.94 -12.85 -12.77
C ALA A 166 16.91 -13.96 -13.05
N LEU A 167 15.66 -13.61 -13.36
CA LEU A 167 14.61 -14.54 -13.79
C LEU A 167 14.86 -15.03 -15.23
N ASP A 168 15.24 -14.14 -16.15
CA ASP A 168 15.62 -14.47 -17.52
C ASP A 168 16.76 -15.50 -17.54
N ALA A 169 17.76 -15.34 -16.66
CA ALA A 169 18.87 -16.27 -16.53
C ALA A 169 18.48 -17.64 -15.94
N ARG A 170 17.49 -17.68 -15.04
CA ARG A 170 17.07 -18.91 -14.34
C ARG A 170 16.00 -19.72 -15.08
N LEU A 171 15.05 -19.02 -15.67
CA LEU A 171 13.83 -19.59 -16.26
C LEU A 171 13.82 -19.49 -17.77
N GLY A 172 14.60 -18.57 -18.34
CA GLY A 172 14.58 -18.21 -19.76
C GLY A 172 13.54 -17.13 -20.04
N ARG A 173 13.97 -16.10 -20.78
CA ARG A 173 13.06 -15.06 -21.27
C ARG A 173 11.92 -15.69 -22.07
N GLY A 174 10.68 -15.37 -21.69
CA GLY A 174 9.48 -15.92 -22.33
C GLY A 174 8.98 -17.23 -21.72
N ASN A 175 9.47 -17.64 -20.54
CA ASN A 175 8.92 -18.77 -19.79
C ASN A 175 8.19 -18.36 -18.50
N TYR A 176 8.03 -17.06 -18.25
CA TYR A 176 7.29 -16.53 -17.11
C TYR A 176 6.43 -15.35 -17.52
N TYR A 177 5.42 -15.07 -16.70
CA TYR A 177 4.53 -13.93 -16.82
C TYR A 177 4.69 -13.04 -15.59
N VAL A 178 4.41 -11.74 -15.75
CA VAL A 178 4.42 -10.76 -14.67
C VAL A 178 3.18 -9.90 -14.79
N SER A 179 2.50 -9.67 -13.66
CA SER A 179 1.65 -8.50 -13.46
C SER A 179 2.27 -7.63 -12.38
N LEU A 180 2.38 -6.33 -12.62
CA LEU A 180 2.78 -5.33 -11.64
C LEU A 180 1.63 -4.36 -11.45
N THR A 181 1.27 -4.13 -10.19
CA THR A 181 0.25 -3.16 -9.76
C THR A 181 0.65 -2.56 -8.42
N ALA A 182 -0.07 -1.54 -7.98
CA ALA A 182 -0.11 -1.14 -6.58
C ALA A 182 -1.42 -1.59 -5.93
N ASP A 183 -1.43 -1.73 -4.62
CA ASP A 183 -2.61 -1.92 -3.78
C ASP A 183 -3.37 -0.60 -3.57
N HIS A 184 -2.67 0.52 -3.59
CA HIS A 184 -3.25 1.88 -3.57
C HIS A 184 -2.29 2.91 -4.20
N GLY A 185 -2.81 4.12 -4.41
CA GLY A 185 -2.04 5.33 -4.66
C GLY A 185 -1.69 6.05 -3.36
N SER A 186 -1.57 7.38 -3.39
CA SER A 186 -1.37 8.18 -2.18
C SER A 186 -1.80 9.62 -2.43
N CYS A 187 -2.24 10.30 -1.37
CA CYS A 187 -2.47 11.73 -1.37
C CYS A 187 -1.16 12.53 -1.40
N ASP A 188 -1.30 13.81 -1.73
CA ASP A 188 -0.32 14.83 -1.36
C ASP A 188 -0.58 15.34 0.05
N ASN A 189 0.45 15.81 0.76
CA ASN A 189 0.30 16.33 2.12
C ASN A 189 -0.65 17.55 2.11
N PRO A 190 -1.75 17.57 2.89
CA PRO A 190 -2.71 18.66 2.83
C PRO A 190 -2.14 20.01 3.25
N ASN A 191 -1.18 20.05 4.17
CA ASN A 191 -0.55 21.30 4.59
C ASN A 191 0.33 21.87 3.48
N GLN A 192 1.07 21.02 2.74
CA GLN A 192 1.79 21.46 1.55
C GLN A 192 0.83 21.96 0.47
N ALA A 193 -0.25 21.23 0.20
CA ALA A 193 -1.27 21.66 -0.75
C ALA A 193 -1.95 22.98 -0.33
N ALA A 194 -2.15 23.21 0.97
CA ALA A 194 -2.66 24.48 1.47
C ALA A 194 -1.70 25.66 1.19
N LEU A 195 -0.38 25.44 1.34
CA LEU A 195 0.62 26.44 0.94
C LEU A 195 0.61 26.72 -0.58
N ASP A 196 0.26 25.72 -1.39
CA ASP A 196 0.10 25.83 -2.83
C ASP A 196 -1.25 26.47 -3.24
N GLY A 197 -2.10 26.82 -2.26
CA GLY A 197 -3.36 27.56 -2.46
C GLY A 197 -4.62 26.70 -2.54
N PHE A 198 -4.52 25.40 -2.26
CA PHE A 198 -5.70 24.52 -2.20
C PHE A 198 -6.47 24.71 -0.88
N ALA A 199 -7.80 24.66 -0.94
CA ALA A 199 -8.66 24.73 0.23
C ALA A 199 -8.79 23.34 0.88
N VAL A 200 -7.71 22.88 1.53
CA VAL A 200 -7.59 21.57 2.16
C VAL A 200 -7.07 21.68 3.59
N GLN A 201 -7.32 20.65 4.40
CA GLN A 201 -6.94 20.60 5.82
C GLN A 201 -6.64 19.15 6.23
N ASN A 202 -5.81 18.96 7.24
CA ASN A 202 -5.62 17.67 7.91
C ASN A 202 -6.20 17.71 9.33
N TRP A 203 -6.63 16.56 9.82
CA TRP A 203 -6.95 16.33 11.24
C TRP A 203 -6.09 15.19 11.71
N SER A 204 -5.56 15.25 12.93
CA SER A 204 -5.00 14.02 13.52
C SER A 204 -6.12 13.03 13.85
N GLY A 205 -5.84 11.72 13.77
CA GLY A 205 -6.78 10.64 14.17
C GLY A 205 -7.49 10.88 15.50
N LYS A 206 -6.78 11.47 16.46
CA LYS A 206 -7.33 11.82 17.77
C LYS A 206 -8.30 12.99 17.71
N GLU A 207 -7.97 14.02 16.92
CA GLU A 207 -8.77 15.23 16.78
C GLU A 207 -10.07 14.96 16.03
N LEU A 208 -10.00 14.30 14.86
CA LEU A 208 -11.19 13.99 14.07
C LEU A 208 -12.17 13.14 14.88
N LYS A 209 -11.65 12.09 15.54
CA LYS A 209 -12.44 11.23 16.42
C LYS A 209 -13.12 12.03 17.55
N ALA A 210 -12.41 12.94 18.20
CA ALA A 210 -12.97 13.75 19.27
C ALA A 210 -14.09 14.69 18.76
N GLN A 211 -13.89 15.31 17.59
CA GLN A 211 -14.89 16.18 16.97
C GLN A 211 -16.13 15.38 16.52
N PHE A 212 -15.96 14.19 15.97
CA PHE A 212 -17.07 13.29 15.63
C PHE A 212 -17.84 12.84 16.87
N SER A 213 -17.14 12.39 17.92
CA SER A 213 -17.78 12.00 19.17
C SER A 213 -18.57 13.16 19.80
N ALA A 214 -18.06 14.39 19.73
CA ALA A 214 -18.79 15.55 20.24
C ALA A 214 -20.06 15.84 19.43
N LEU A 215 -20.02 15.73 18.10
CA LEU A 215 -21.19 15.86 17.23
C LEU A 215 -22.23 14.78 17.55
N ILE A 216 -21.81 13.53 17.71
CA ILE A 216 -22.68 12.40 18.03
C ILE A 216 -23.32 12.57 19.42
N SER A 217 -22.58 13.05 20.41
CA SER A 217 -23.15 13.31 21.75
C SER A 217 -24.20 14.41 21.80
N SER A 218 -24.39 15.16 20.71
CA SER A 218 -25.39 16.22 20.62
C SER A 218 -26.76 15.74 20.12
N VAL A 219 -26.86 14.47 19.70
CA VAL A 219 -28.13 13.83 19.31
C VAL A 219 -28.54 12.80 20.35
N GLU A 220 -29.85 12.58 20.49
CA GLU A 220 -30.42 11.61 21.43
C GLU A 220 -30.49 10.25 20.72
N LEU A 221 -29.65 9.31 21.15
CA LEU A 221 -29.58 7.95 20.64
C LEU A 221 -30.16 6.98 21.68
N ASP A 222 -30.81 5.93 21.21
CA ASP A 222 -31.32 4.86 22.08
C ASP A 222 -30.15 4.08 22.71
N GLU A 223 -29.12 3.78 21.91
CA GLU A 223 -27.86 3.17 22.39
C GLU A 223 -26.64 4.02 21.96
N PRO A 224 -26.21 5.01 22.79
CA PRO A 224 -25.21 6.01 22.39
C PRO A 224 -23.75 5.52 22.35
N GLU A 225 -23.49 4.24 22.62
CA GLU A 225 -22.14 3.70 22.71
C GLU A 225 -21.47 3.58 21.32
N ILE A 226 -20.35 4.28 21.14
CA ILE A 226 -19.48 4.18 19.97
C ILE A 226 -18.37 3.17 20.26
N LEU A 227 -18.32 2.09 19.49
CA LEU A 227 -17.31 1.04 19.64
C LEU A 227 -15.98 1.43 18.97
N HIS A 228 -16.04 2.01 17.77
CA HIS A 228 -14.86 2.37 17.00
C HIS A 228 -15.15 3.47 15.98
N ILE A 229 -14.15 4.31 15.70
CA ILE A 229 -14.14 5.27 14.58
C ILE A 229 -12.78 5.10 13.90
N GLY A 230 -12.80 4.77 12.62
CA GLY A 230 -11.61 4.50 11.80
C GLY A 230 -12.00 3.89 10.46
N ASN A 231 -11.08 3.86 9.49
CA ASN A 231 -11.31 3.32 8.13
C ASN A 231 -12.58 3.87 7.46
N ASP A 232 -12.80 5.19 7.57
CA ASP A 232 -13.99 5.89 7.04
C ASP A 232 -15.33 5.34 7.56
N GLN A 233 -15.32 4.71 8.74
CA GLN A 233 -16.47 4.06 9.37
C GLN A 233 -16.62 4.43 10.85
N ILE A 234 -17.87 4.34 11.32
CA ILE A 234 -18.26 4.45 12.72
C ILE A 234 -19.00 3.16 13.08
N HIS A 235 -18.46 2.45 14.06
CA HIS A 235 -19.05 1.25 14.63
C HIS A 235 -19.82 1.64 15.88
N LEU A 236 -21.13 1.40 15.86
CA LEU A 236 -22.05 1.68 16.94
C LEU A 236 -22.40 0.38 17.65
N LYS A 237 -22.71 0.47 18.94
CA LYS A 237 -23.33 -0.64 19.66
C LYS A 237 -24.76 -0.88 19.18
N SER A 238 -25.47 0.22 18.91
CA SER A 238 -26.85 0.22 18.43
C SER A 238 -27.02 -0.58 17.15
N SER A 239 -28.09 -1.38 17.12
CA SER A 239 -28.59 -2.03 15.91
C SER A 239 -29.81 -1.33 15.32
N ASP A 240 -30.19 -0.16 15.84
CA ASP A 240 -31.34 0.61 15.35
C ASP A 240 -30.93 1.50 14.16
N ASP A 241 -31.67 1.40 13.06
CA ASP A 241 -31.43 2.19 11.85
C ASP A 241 -31.63 3.70 12.13
N ASP A 242 -32.55 4.07 13.04
CA ASP A 242 -32.81 5.47 13.41
C ASP A 242 -31.57 6.12 14.07
N ASP A 243 -30.87 5.38 14.95
CA ASP A 243 -29.62 5.83 15.57
C ASP A 243 -28.54 6.06 14.51
N TRP A 244 -28.46 5.20 13.49
CA TRP A 244 -27.47 5.31 12.43
C TRP A 244 -27.72 6.55 11.57
N GLU A 245 -28.99 6.84 11.26
CA GLU A 245 -29.40 8.06 10.55
C GLU A 245 -29.05 9.32 11.33
N LEU A 246 -29.32 9.35 12.64
CA LEU A 246 -28.97 10.47 13.52
C LEU A 246 -27.46 10.70 13.59
N VAL A 247 -26.66 9.63 13.71
CA VAL A 247 -25.20 9.72 13.71
C VAL A 247 -24.67 10.25 12.37
N ARG A 248 -25.18 9.72 11.25
CA ARG A 248 -24.83 10.19 9.90
C ARG A 248 -25.11 11.69 9.74
N GLU A 249 -26.29 12.15 10.13
CA GLU A 249 -26.67 13.57 10.08
C GLU A 249 -25.84 14.44 11.03
N ALA A 250 -25.45 13.91 12.19
CA ALA A 250 -24.58 14.61 13.13
C ALA A 250 -23.18 14.86 12.53
N ILE A 251 -22.54 13.83 11.95
CA ILE A 251 -21.19 13.97 11.40
C ILE A 251 -21.15 14.79 10.10
N MET A 252 -22.24 14.84 9.32
CA MET A 252 -22.36 15.70 8.14
C MET A 252 -22.22 17.19 8.46
N LYS A 253 -22.38 17.60 9.73
CA LYS A 253 -22.15 18.98 10.18
C LYS A 253 -20.66 19.34 10.27
N HIS A 254 -19.77 18.36 10.25
CA HIS A 254 -18.34 18.57 10.31
C HIS A 254 -17.82 19.14 8.97
N PRO A 255 -16.99 20.20 8.97
CA PRO A 255 -16.56 20.85 7.73
C PRO A 255 -15.71 19.98 6.82
N ALA A 256 -15.05 18.95 7.34
CA ALA A 256 -14.26 18.00 6.54
C ALA A 256 -15.12 16.95 5.82
N VAL A 257 -16.33 16.67 6.28
CA VAL A 257 -17.16 15.60 5.73
C VAL A 257 -17.82 16.07 4.44
N GLN A 258 -17.62 15.29 3.37
CA GLN A 258 -18.20 15.53 2.06
C GLN A 258 -19.50 14.76 1.87
N MET A 259 -19.52 13.51 2.33
CA MET A 259 -20.66 12.60 2.28
C MET A 259 -20.64 11.69 3.50
N ALA A 260 -21.80 11.23 3.92
CA ALA A 260 -21.95 10.16 4.90
C ALA A 260 -23.15 9.29 4.52
N TRP A 261 -23.10 8.02 4.92
CA TRP A 261 -24.13 7.04 4.63
C TRP A 261 -24.34 6.11 5.82
N THR A 262 -25.55 5.62 6.02
CA THR A 262 -25.78 4.43 6.85
C THR A 262 -25.34 3.17 6.11
N ALA A 263 -25.16 2.08 6.85
CA ALA A 263 -24.87 0.77 6.27
C ALA A 263 -25.97 0.31 5.29
N ASP A 264 -27.23 0.63 5.56
CA ASP A 264 -28.33 0.33 4.64
C ASP A 264 -28.26 1.17 3.34
N GLU A 265 -27.95 2.46 3.46
CA GLU A 265 -27.73 3.33 2.29
C GLU A 265 -26.57 2.82 1.42
N ILE A 266 -25.46 2.34 2.00
CA ILE A 266 -24.36 1.71 1.23
C ILE A 266 -24.85 0.45 0.48
N ARG A 267 -25.69 -0.37 1.10
CA ARG A 267 -26.22 -1.60 0.47
C ARG A 267 -27.18 -1.31 -0.67
N ASN A 268 -27.97 -0.25 -0.57
CA ASN A 268 -29.12 -0.01 -1.45
C ASN A 268 -28.91 1.14 -2.46
N SER A 269 -27.98 2.06 -2.22
CA SER A 269 -27.74 3.22 -3.07
C SER A 269 -27.24 2.82 -4.47
N CYS A 270 -27.51 3.64 -5.48
CA CYS A 270 -26.91 3.55 -6.81
C CYS A 270 -25.81 4.62 -7.04
N ASP A 271 -25.52 5.43 -6.03
CA ASP A 271 -24.44 6.43 -6.11
C ASP A 271 -23.08 5.72 -6.32
N PRO A 272 -22.22 6.21 -7.24
CA PRO A 272 -20.93 5.59 -7.50
C PRO A 272 -20.01 5.51 -6.28
N LYS A 273 -20.02 6.50 -5.38
CA LYS A 273 -19.16 6.51 -4.18
C LYS A 273 -19.68 5.55 -3.11
N ALA A 274 -21.00 5.44 -2.95
CA ALA A 274 -21.59 4.39 -2.13
C ALA A 274 -21.29 2.99 -2.71
N THR A 275 -21.38 2.84 -4.03
CA THR A 275 -21.07 1.59 -4.73
C THR A 275 -19.62 1.18 -4.56
N GLN A 276 -18.68 2.12 -4.60
CA GLN A 276 -17.27 1.87 -4.34
C GLN A 276 -17.05 1.29 -2.94
N ARG A 277 -17.67 1.87 -1.90
CA ARG A 277 -17.61 1.39 -0.52
C ARG A 277 -18.27 0.01 -0.35
N ARG A 278 -19.39 -0.22 -1.05
CA ARG A 278 -20.10 -1.51 -1.03
C ARG A 278 -19.22 -2.69 -1.45
N ASN A 279 -18.19 -2.46 -2.29
CA ASN A 279 -17.26 -3.53 -2.69
C ASN A 279 -16.49 -4.14 -1.51
N ALA A 280 -16.35 -3.43 -0.39
CA ALA A 280 -15.68 -3.89 0.83
C ALA A 280 -16.66 -4.12 2.00
N PHE A 281 -17.97 -4.07 1.75
CA PHE A 281 -18.98 -4.18 2.79
C PHE A 281 -19.17 -5.64 3.23
N ASP A 282 -18.94 -5.94 4.51
CA ASP A 282 -19.19 -7.26 5.10
C ASP A 282 -19.68 -7.17 6.56
N ALA A 283 -19.74 -8.30 7.26
CA ALA A 283 -20.20 -8.37 8.65
C ALA A 283 -19.28 -7.64 9.66
N ARG A 284 -18.10 -7.20 9.25
CA ARG A 284 -17.13 -6.46 10.06
C ARG A 284 -17.25 -4.95 9.84
N SER A 285 -18.01 -4.51 8.84
CA SER A 285 -18.24 -3.10 8.56
C SER A 285 -19.02 -2.39 9.67
N GLY A 286 -18.78 -1.09 9.81
CA GLY A 286 -19.51 -0.21 10.71
C GLY A 286 -20.92 0.12 10.24
N GLN A 287 -21.67 0.79 11.11
CA GLN A 287 -23.06 1.18 10.91
C GLN A 287 -23.19 2.47 10.10
N VAL A 288 -22.19 3.35 10.18
CA VAL A 288 -22.15 4.61 9.42
C VAL A 288 -20.81 4.73 8.71
N PHE A 289 -20.85 5.12 7.45
CA PHE A 289 -19.70 5.40 6.59
C PHE A 289 -19.60 6.90 6.35
N TYR A 290 -18.39 7.40 6.13
CA TYR A 290 -18.17 8.77 5.73
C TYR A 290 -17.14 8.90 4.62
N GLU A 291 -17.08 10.08 4.02
CA GLU A 291 -16.06 10.50 3.09
C GLU A 291 -15.60 11.89 3.48
N LEU A 292 -14.29 12.08 3.65
CA LEU A 292 -13.72 13.41 3.77
C LEU A 292 -13.64 14.09 2.39
N LYS A 293 -13.71 15.43 2.38
CA LYS A 293 -13.50 16.23 1.17
C LYS A 293 -12.16 15.87 0.51
N SER A 294 -12.11 15.92 -0.81
CA SER A 294 -10.89 15.63 -1.57
C SER A 294 -9.71 16.44 -1.05
N GLY A 295 -8.57 15.77 -0.85
CA GLY A 295 -7.36 16.38 -0.30
C GLY A 295 -7.41 16.67 1.20
N HIS A 296 -8.50 16.37 1.90
CA HIS A 296 -8.53 16.35 3.36
C HIS A 296 -8.17 14.94 3.85
N ILE A 297 -7.50 14.86 5.00
CA ILE A 297 -7.02 13.59 5.55
C ILE A 297 -7.16 13.53 7.07
N ASP A 298 -7.33 12.32 7.58
CA ASP A 298 -7.20 11.99 9.00
C ASP A 298 -5.78 11.46 9.31
N TYR A 299 -4.79 12.35 9.29
CA TYR A 299 -3.38 11.99 9.46
C TYR A 299 -2.57 13.11 10.14
N GLY A 300 -1.34 12.77 10.53
CA GLY A 300 -0.37 13.72 11.09
C GLY A 300 -0.04 14.88 10.16
N GLU A 301 0.71 15.87 10.67
CA GLU A 301 1.09 17.06 9.90
C GLU A 301 2.15 16.77 8.84
N GLU A 302 2.99 15.75 9.07
CA GLU A 302 4.06 15.30 8.18
C GLU A 302 3.65 14.06 7.37
N GLY A 303 4.25 13.86 6.20
CA GLY A 303 4.01 12.70 5.35
C GLY A 303 2.66 12.73 4.61
N CYS A 304 2.12 11.57 4.25
CA CYS A 304 0.72 11.42 3.86
C CYS A 304 0.18 10.05 4.29
N ASP A 305 -1.08 9.80 3.99
CA ASP A 305 -1.73 8.50 4.15
C ASP A 305 -2.41 8.12 2.82
N HIS A 306 -3.25 7.10 2.87
CA HIS A 306 -4.12 6.67 1.79
C HIS A 306 -5.41 6.11 2.41
N GLY A 307 -6.23 5.45 1.59
CA GLY A 307 -7.47 4.81 2.04
C GLY A 307 -8.75 5.57 1.72
N SER A 308 -8.66 6.76 1.12
CA SER A 308 -9.85 7.48 0.65
C SER A 308 -10.41 6.89 -0.64
N GLY A 309 -11.68 7.18 -0.94
CA GLY A 309 -12.31 6.82 -2.21
C GLY A 309 -11.85 7.66 -3.41
N HIS A 310 -10.98 8.65 -3.20
CA HIS A 310 -10.59 9.61 -4.24
C HIS A 310 -9.57 9.02 -5.21
N VAL A 311 -9.45 9.64 -6.40
CA VAL A 311 -8.65 9.10 -7.51
C VAL A 311 -7.16 8.99 -7.18
N TYR A 312 -6.61 9.88 -6.36
CA TYR A 312 -5.19 9.84 -5.99
C TYR A 312 -4.82 8.59 -5.16
N ASP A 313 -5.77 8.01 -4.42
CA ASP A 313 -5.57 6.76 -3.67
C ASP A 313 -5.99 5.51 -4.46
N THR A 314 -6.86 5.65 -5.47
CA THR A 314 -7.50 4.52 -6.15
C THR A 314 -7.01 4.30 -7.58
N HIS A 315 -6.26 5.25 -8.14
CA HIS A 315 -5.62 5.11 -9.44
C HIS A 315 -4.25 4.45 -9.28
N VAL A 316 -4.15 3.19 -9.70
CA VAL A 316 -2.94 2.38 -9.62
C VAL A 316 -2.48 1.93 -11.01
N PRO A 317 -1.18 1.75 -11.25
CA PRO A 317 -0.70 1.17 -12.49
C PRO A 317 -1.16 -0.29 -12.60
N VAL A 318 -1.43 -0.77 -13.81
CA VAL A 318 -1.61 -2.20 -14.09
C VAL A 318 -0.79 -2.54 -15.32
N VAL A 319 0.28 -3.29 -15.11
CA VAL A 319 1.23 -3.68 -16.16
C VAL A 319 1.24 -5.19 -16.29
N PHE A 320 1.15 -5.69 -17.52
CA PHE A 320 1.30 -7.11 -17.85
C PHE A 320 2.51 -7.32 -18.76
N MET A 321 3.32 -8.32 -18.48
CA MET A 321 4.48 -8.72 -19.28
C MET A 321 4.55 -10.24 -19.39
N GLY A 322 4.96 -10.75 -20.55
CA GLY A 322 5.19 -12.18 -20.75
C GLY A 322 4.83 -12.66 -22.17
N PRO A 323 4.89 -13.98 -22.40
CA PRO A 323 4.66 -14.59 -23.72
C PRO A 323 3.31 -14.25 -24.33
N GLY A 324 3.34 -13.72 -25.55
CA GLY A 324 2.14 -13.39 -26.32
C GLY A 324 1.38 -12.16 -25.82
N ILE A 325 1.86 -11.45 -24.79
CA ILE A 325 1.36 -10.13 -24.42
C ILE A 325 2.03 -9.11 -25.34
N ARG A 326 1.24 -8.28 -26.01
CA ARG A 326 1.76 -7.29 -26.97
C ARG A 326 2.55 -6.19 -26.24
N PRO A 327 3.79 -5.87 -26.64
CA PRO A 327 4.52 -4.72 -26.11
C PRO A 327 3.83 -3.42 -26.52
N ASP A 328 4.09 -2.35 -25.76
CA ASP A 328 3.66 -0.97 -26.05
C ASP A 328 2.14 -0.80 -26.27
N ALA A 329 1.35 -1.72 -25.74
CA ALA A 329 -0.09 -1.73 -25.82
C ALA A 329 -0.70 -0.85 -24.73
N ALA A 330 -0.37 0.45 -24.71
CA ALA A 330 -1.02 1.40 -23.81
C ALA A 330 -2.55 1.33 -23.99
N ARG A 331 -3.25 1.35 -22.86
CA ARG A 331 -4.70 1.30 -22.75
C ARG A 331 -5.15 2.45 -21.88
N TRP A 332 -6.27 3.04 -22.24
CA TRP A 332 -6.82 4.24 -21.58
C TRP A 332 -8.25 4.02 -21.10
N GLU A 333 -8.83 2.85 -21.39
CA GLU A 333 -10.07 2.42 -20.81
C GLU A 333 -9.96 2.27 -19.29
N ARG A 334 -11.08 2.48 -18.60
CA ARG A 334 -11.17 2.23 -17.17
C ARG A 334 -11.07 0.73 -16.93
N VAL A 335 -10.08 0.34 -16.13
CA VAL A 335 -9.90 -1.01 -15.59
C VAL A 335 -9.90 -0.94 -14.07
N HIS A 336 -10.05 -2.09 -13.42
CA HIS A 336 -10.03 -2.21 -11.97
C HIS A 336 -8.98 -3.24 -11.52
N PRO A 337 -8.35 -3.09 -10.35
CA PRO A 337 -7.45 -4.12 -9.81
C PRO A 337 -8.10 -5.51 -9.70
N ARG A 338 -9.42 -5.57 -9.45
CA ARG A 338 -10.20 -6.82 -9.42
C ARG A 338 -10.23 -7.57 -10.76
N ASP A 339 -9.84 -6.93 -11.87
CA ASP A 339 -9.81 -7.52 -13.20
C ASP A 339 -8.53 -8.37 -13.42
N ILE A 340 -7.50 -8.18 -12.59
CA ILE A 340 -6.20 -8.87 -12.72
C ILE A 340 -6.34 -10.38 -12.52
N ALA A 341 -7.00 -10.82 -11.45
CA ALA A 341 -7.12 -12.26 -11.14
C ALA A 341 -7.95 -13.03 -12.19
N PRO A 342 -9.14 -12.55 -12.63
CA PRO A 342 -9.87 -13.15 -13.75
C PRO A 342 -9.05 -13.21 -15.05
N THR A 343 -8.25 -12.18 -15.33
CA THR A 343 -7.34 -12.16 -16.49
C THR A 343 -6.34 -13.31 -16.44
N TRP A 344 -5.71 -13.55 -15.28
CA TRP A 344 -4.82 -14.68 -15.10
C TRP A 344 -5.53 -16.03 -15.19
N SER A 345 -6.75 -16.16 -14.62
CA SER A 345 -7.54 -17.38 -14.77
C SER A 345 -7.77 -17.75 -16.24
N MET A 346 -8.10 -16.75 -17.07
CA MET A 346 -8.31 -16.98 -18.51
C MET A 346 -7.01 -17.32 -19.25
N LEU A 347 -5.89 -16.67 -18.91
CA LEU A 347 -4.59 -16.95 -19.53
C LEU A 347 -4.03 -18.33 -19.16
N LEU A 348 -4.26 -18.77 -17.93
CA LEU A 348 -3.74 -20.04 -17.40
C LEU A 348 -4.71 -21.22 -17.62
N GLY A 349 -5.93 -20.97 -18.08
CA GLY A 349 -6.95 -22.00 -18.28
C GLY A 349 -7.45 -22.62 -16.96
N ILE A 350 -7.49 -21.83 -15.89
CA ILE A 350 -7.95 -22.25 -14.56
C ILE A 350 -9.29 -21.60 -14.21
N ALA A 351 -9.96 -22.13 -13.20
CA ALA A 351 -11.22 -21.55 -12.70
C ALA A 351 -11.02 -20.10 -12.22
N LEU A 352 -12.08 -19.31 -12.31
CA LEU A 352 -12.14 -18.00 -11.66
C LEU A 352 -12.11 -18.16 -10.12
N PRO A 353 -11.52 -17.20 -9.38
CA PRO A 353 -11.72 -17.13 -7.94
C PRO A 353 -13.21 -17.13 -7.59
N SER A 354 -13.59 -17.80 -6.50
CA SER A 354 -14.99 -18.14 -6.17
C SER A 354 -15.95 -16.95 -6.06
N SER A 355 -15.41 -15.75 -5.77
CA SER A 355 -16.17 -14.51 -5.61
C SER A 355 -15.66 -13.40 -6.54
N ALA A 356 -15.02 -13.76 -7.66
CA ALA A 356 -14.53 -12.79 -8.63
C ALA A 356 -15.68 -11.96 -9.22
N THR A 357 -15.50 -10.64 -9.21
CA THR A 357 -16.44 -9.66 -9.80
C THR A 357 -15.79 -8.79 -10.88
N GLY A 358 -14.50 -9.00 -11.16
CA GLY A 358 -13.79 -8.31 -12.22
C GLY A 358 -13.96 -8.99 -13.57
N ASP A 359 -13.71 -8.22 -14.62
CA ASP A 359 -13.83 -8.67 -16.01
C ASP A 359 -12.44 -8.98 -16.58
N PRO A 360 -12.19 -10.16 -17.20
CA PRO A 360 -10.90 -10.45 -17.81
C PRO A 360 -10.50 -9.43 -18.88
N LEU A 361 -9.26 -8.94 -18.80
CA LEU A 361 -8.72 -7.97 -19.73
C LEU A 361 -8.25 -8.64 -21.04
N PRO A 362 -8.50 -8.04 -22.22
CA PRO A 362 -8.13 -8.61 -23.51
C PRO A 362 -6.63 -8.40 -23.82
N LEU A 363 -5.78 -9.23 -23.21
CA LEU A 363 -4.33 -9.15 -23.38
C LEU A 363 -3.80 -9.77 -24.70
N ARG A 364 -4.58 -10.64 -25.35
CA ARG A 364 -4.23 -11.34 -26.61
C ARG A 364 -5.19 -10.98 -27.73
#